data_AF-A0A9N9Z7W8-F1
#
_entry.id   AF-A0A9N9Z7W8-F1
#
_cell.length_a   1.000
_cell.length_b   1.000
_cell.length_c   1.000
_cell.angle_alpha   90.00
_cell.angle_beta   90.00
_cell.angle_gamma   90.00
#
_symmetry.space_group_name_H-M   'P 1'
#
loop_
_entity.id
_entity.type
_entity.pdbx_description
1 polymer ?
#
loop_
_entity_poly.entity_id
_entity_poly.type
_entity_poly.pdbx_seq_one_letter_code
_entity_poly.pdbx_strand_id
1 'polypeptide(L)'
;MAIRRTYSSKTPSLAILDDYLNTSSSHFAKIPPSQLRTTTFNDIIAPSDEVDSARLVERLQPFELMSTVRKRTTFPGSLLRQLHNLKLLLATNTQFEMFDLASARQLGIKVVAAPGLGRTNQAGPVCPNIKKGSVHPTTQHACALILALALNAVADDALLNDALLKAGSGS
;
A
#
# COMPACT_ATOMS: atom_id res chain seq x y z
N MET A 1 31.46 12.07 -19.01
CA MET A 1 30.81 11.12 -19.93
C MET A 1 29.32 11.04 -19.55
N ALA A 2 28.44 11.72 -20.29
CA ALA A 2 27.01 11.81 -19.94
C ALA A 2 26.27 10.57 -20.44
N ILE A 3 25.74 9.77 -19.51
CA ILE A 3 24.91 8.60 -19.83
C ILE A 3 23.59 9.11 -20.41
N ARG A 4 23.46 9.13 -21.74
CA ARG A 4 22.18 9.37 -22.41
C ARG A 4 21.29 8.16 -22.14
N ARG A 5 20.36 8.29 -21.19
CA ARG A 5 19.25 7.35 -21.03
C ARG A 5 18.37 7.42 -22.27
N THR A 6 18.31 6.32 -23.01
CA THR A 6 17.30 6.11 -24.06
C THR A 6 15.96 5.91 -23.36
N TYR A 7 15.13 6.95 -23.32
CA TYR A 7 13.76 6.84 -22.82
C TYR A 7 12.89 6.25 -23.94
N SER A 8 12.19 5.17 -23.65
CA SER A 8 11.16 4.59 -24.52
C SER A 8 10.12 5.67 -24.87
N SER A 9 9.65 5.70 -26.11
CA SER A 9 8.61 6.62 -26.59
C SER A 9 7.22 6.33 -25.99
N LYS A 10 7.09 5.24 -25.23
CA LYS A 10 5.85 4.81 -24.59
C LYS A 10 5.73 5.42 -23.20
N THR A 11 4.57 6.03 -22.92
CA THR A 11 4.22 6.48 -21.56
C THR A 11 4.14 5.28 -20.61
N PRO A 12 4.87 5.28 -19.48
CA PRO A 12 4.85 4.16 -18.55
C PRO A 12 3.49 4.00 -17.85
N SER A 13 3.13 2.76 -17.56
CA SER A 13 1.92 2.37 -16.85
C SER A 13 2.22 1.97 -15.40
N LEU A 14 1.48 2.55 -14.45
CA LEU A 14 1.55 2.28 -13.02
C LEU A 14 0.24 1.68 -12.50
N ALA A 15 0.34 0.49 -11.93
CA ALA A 15 -0.73 -0.11 -11.12
C ALA A 15 -0.54 0.27 -9.65
N ILE A 16 -1.58 0.79 -9.01
CA ILE A 16 -1.63 1.04 -7.58
C ILE A 16 -2.53 -0.03 -6.95
N LEU A 17 -1.95 -0.82 -6.06
CA LEU A 17 -2.60 -1.98 -5.45
C LEU A 17 -2.99 -1.69 -4.00
N ASP A 18 -4.09 -2.29 -3.57
CA ASP A 18 -4.61 -2.24 -2.20
C ASP A 18 -4.94 -0.81 -1.69
N ASP A 19 -5.39 0.12 -2.54
CA ASP A 19 -5.78 1.48 -2.12
C ASP A 19 -7.24 1.57 -1.64
N TYR A 20 -7.61 0.71 -0.69
CA TYR A 20 -8.98 0.64 -0.16
C TYR A 20 -9.49 1.93 0.50
N LEU A 21 -8.58 2.83 0.93
CA LEU A 21 -8.92 4.14 1.49
C LEU A 21 -8.94 5.26 0.44
N ASN A 22 -8.66 4.94 -0.84
CA ASN A 22 -8.58 5.89 -1.94
C ASN A 22 -7.64 7.08 -1.63
N THR A 23 -6.51 6.81 -0.99
CA THR A 23 -5.56 7.82 -0.53
C THR A 23 -4.49 8.14 -1.59
N SER A 24 -4.23 7.20 -2.50
CA SER A 24 -3.12 7.29 -3.44
C SER A 24 -3.32 8.33 -4.54
N SER A 25 -4.57 8.54 -4.96
CA SER A 25 -4.93 9.40 -6.10
C SER A 25 -4.34 10.81 -5.97
N SER A 26 -4.45 11.41 -4.77
CA SER A 26 -3.92 12.75 -4.47
C SER A 26 -2.39 12.87 -4.62
N HIS A 27 -1.66 11.78 -4.37
CA HIS A 27 -0.19 11.74 -4.47
C HIS A 27 0.28 11.68 -5.92
N PHE A 28 -0.47 11.00 -6.79
CA PHE A 28 -0.14 10.85 -8.21
C PHE A 28 -0.79 11.91 -9.11
N ALA A 29 -1.82 12.64 -8.64
CA ALA A 29 -2.52 13.67 -9.40
C ALA A 29 -1.63 14.79 -9.96
N LYS A 30 -0.46 15.02 -9.32
CA LYS A 30 0.52 16.02 -9.77
C LYS A 30 1.32 15.57 -11.00
N ILE A 31 1.27 14.30 -11.36
CA ILE A 31 1.97 13.74 -12.51
C ILE A 31 0.99 13.69 -13.68
N PRO A 32 1.26 14.38 -14.79
CA PRO A 32 0.34 14.42 -15.91
C PRO A 32 0.24 13.04 -16.59
N PRO A 33 -0.94 12.66 -17.12
CA PRO A 33 -1.15 11.38 -17.81
C PRO A 33 -0.24 11.14 -19.03
N SER A 34 0.31 12.20 -19.62
CA SER A 34 1.30 12.12 -20.70
C SER A 34 2.65 11.55 -20.24
N GLN A 35 2.97 11.69 -18.96
CA GLN A 35 4.20 11.20 -18.34
C GLN A 35 4.01 9.88 -17.59
N LEU A 36 2.83 9.63 -17.03
CA LEU A 36 2.52 8.42 -16.26
C LEU A 36 1.04 8.08 -16.35
N ARG A 37 0.71 6.88 -16.82
CA ARG A 37 -0.67 6.37 -16.77
C ARG A 37 -0.88 5.58 -15.49
N THR A 38 -1.77 6.04 -14.62
CA THR A 38 -2.05 5.39 -13.34
C THR A 38 -3.38 4.65 -13.37
N THR A 39 -3.41 3.43 -12.84
CA THR A 39 -4.63 2.66 -12.61
C THR A 39 -4.66 2.21 -11.16
N THR A 40 -5.72 2.55 -10.45
CA THR A 40 -5.89 2.19 -9.03
C THR A 40 -6.81 1.00 -8.88
N PHE A 41 -6.39 0.05 -8.05
CA PHE A 41 -7.14 -1.13 -7.68
C PHE A 41 -7.46 -1.06 -6.19
N ASN A 42 -8.76 -0.96 -5.88
CA ASN A 42 -9.26 -0.78 -4.52
C ASN A 42 -9.68 -2.11 -3.87
N ASP A 43 -9.79 -3.16 -4.67
CA ASP A 43 -10.11 -4.51 -4.25
C ASP A 43 -8.87 -5.27 -3.76
N ILE A 44 -9.07 -6.14 -2.77
CA ILE A 44 -8.02 -7.05 -2.29
C ILE A 44 -7.89 -8.17 -3.31
N ILE A 45 -6.70 -8.36 -3.86
CA ILE A 45 -6.43 -9.50 -4.73
C ILE A 45 -5.55 -10.48 -3.97
N ALA A 46 -6.20 -11.36 -3.21
CA ALA A 46 -5.56 -12.49 -2.54
C ALA A 46 -5.86 -13.76 -3.36
N PRO A 47 -4.96 -14.19 -4.24
CA PRO A 47 -5.20 -15.39 -5.04
C PRO A 47 -5.31 -16.60 -4.12
N SER A 48 -6.49 -17.23 -4.11
CA SER A 48 -6.76 -18.41 -3.28
C SER A 48 -6.61 -19.72 -4.05
N ASP A 49 -6.69 -19.67 -5.37
CA ASP A 49 -6.51 -20.80 -6.29
C ASP A 49 -5.69 -20.42 -7.54
N GLU A 50 -5.47 -21.39 -8.43
CA GLU A 50 -4.74 -21.18 -9.68
C GLU A 50 -5.47 -20.26 -10.66
N VAL A 51 -6.81 -20.25 -10.63
CA VAL A 51 -7.65 -19.43 -11.53
C VAL A 51 -7.53 -17.96 -11.15
N ASP A 52 -7.60 -17.64 -9.86
CA ASP A 52 -7.40 -16.31 -9.32
C ASP A 52 -5.97 -15.82 -9.56
N SER A 53 -4.99 -16.72 -9.48
CA SER A 53 -3.59 -16.41 -9.81
C SER A 53 -3.44 -16.01 -11.28
N ALA A 54 -4.06 -16.75 -12.20
CA ALA A 54 -4.03 -16.43 -13.63
C ALA A 54 -4.73 -15.09 -13.94
N ARG A 55 -5.88 -14.83 -13.32
CA ARG A 55 -6.60 -13.55 -13.43
C ARG A 55 -5.78 -12.37 -12.90
N LEU A 56 -5.09 -12.56 -11.78
CA LEU A 56 -4.18 -11.57 -11.22
C LEU A 56 -3.05 -11.26 -12.21
N VAL A 57 -2.44 -12.30 -12.78
CA VAL A 57 -1.38 -12.13 -13.79
C VAL A 57 -1.90 -11.36 -15.00
N GLU A 58 -3.03 -11.76 -15.58
CA GLU A 58 -3.63 -11.10 -16.75
C GLU A 58 -3.88 -9.60 -16.47
N ARG A 59 -4.45 -9.30 -15.31
CA ARG A 59 -4.74 -7.93 -14.88
C ARG A 59 -3.47 -7.09 -14.70
N LEU A 60 -2.40 -7.69 -14.21
CA LEU A 60 -1.17 -7.00 -13.83
C LEU A 60 -0.09 -6.97 -14.93
N GLN A 61 -0.14 -7.89 -15.88
CA GLN A 61 0.82 -8.04 -16.97
C GLN A 61 1.01 -6.76 -17.81
N PRO A 62 0.00 -5.90 -18.05
CA PRO A 62 0.18 -4.68 -18.84
C PRO A 62 1.03 -3.59 -18.17
N PHE A 63 1.32 -3.72 -16.87
CA PHE A 63 1.94 -2.66 -16.06
C PHE A 63 3.46 -2.80 -15.98
N GLU A 64 4.16 -1.69 -16.18
CA GLU A 64 5.63 -1.62 -16.03
C GLU A 64 6.06 -1.25 -14.61
N LEU A 65 5.17 -0.56 -13.89
CA LEU A 65 5.39 -0.05 -12.56
C LEU A 65 4.25 -0.54 -11.65
N MET A 66 4.59 -0.85 -10.41
CA MET A 66 3.61 -1.21 -9.39
C MET A 66 3.87 -0.45 -8.10
N SER A 67 2.80 -0.02 -7.45
CA SER A 67 2.83 0.59 -6.13
C SER A 67 1.93 -0.19 -5.18
N THR A 68 2.53 -0.73 -4.12
CA THR A 68 1.84 -1.45 -3.06
C THR A 68 1.66 -0.52 -1.86
N VAL A 69 0.41 -0.17 -1.55
CA VAL A 69 0.08 0.80 -0.48
C VAL A 69 0.04 0.14 0.90
N ARG A 70 -0.12 -1.20 0.96
CA ARG A 70 -0.08 -1.99 2.20
C ARG A 70 0.47 -3.40 1.95
N LYS A 71 0.75 -4.12 3.04
CA LYS A 71 1.18 -5.54 3.06
C LYS A 71 0.00 -6.51 2.85
N ARG A 72 -0.74 -6.42 1.75
CA ARG A 72 -1.83 -7.39 1.49
C ARG A 72 -1.59 -8.19 0.23
N THR A 73 -1.01 -7.57 -0.80
CA THR A 73 -0.55 -8.30 -2.01
C THR A 73 0.80 -8.96 -1.81
N THR A 74 0.88 -10.26 -2.06
CA THR A 74 2.13 -11.05 -2.08
C THR A 74 2.76 -11.10 -3.48
N PHE A 75 4.09 -11.05 -3.55
CA PHE A 75 4.87 -11.14 -4.79
C PHE A 75 5.84 -12.34 -4.75
N PRO A 76 5.34 -13.57 -4.84
CA PRO A 76 6.19 -14.75 -4.93
C PRO A 76 6.95 -14.79 -6.27
N GLY A 77 8.07 -15.50 -6.32
CA GLY A 77 8.88 -15.62 -7.54
C GLY A 77 8.12 -16.22 -8.73
N SER A 78 7.14 -17.09 -8.48
CA SER A 78 6.24 -17.64 -9.51
C SER A 78 5.38 -16.57 -10.18
N LEU A 79 4.90 -15.59 -9.42
CA LEU A 79 4.14 -14.44 -9.93
C LEU A 79 5.06 -13.50 -10.69
N LEU A 80 6.20 -13.12 -10.08
CA LEU A 80 7.15 -12.18 -10.70
C LEU A 80 7.66 -12.67 -12.06
N ARG A 81 7.88 -13.99 -12.21
CA ARG A 81 8.29 -14.60 -13.48
C ARG A 81 7.27 -14.46 -14.59
N GLN A 82 5.98 -14.34 -14.27
CA GLN A 82 4.90 -14.17 -15.26
C GLN A 82 4.70 -12.69 -15.65
N LEU A 83 5.16 -11.76 -14.81
CA LEU A 83 5.02 -10.32 -15.01
C LEU A 83 6.20 -9.76 -15.82
N HIS A 84 6.35 -10.20 -17.08
CA HIS A 84 7.50 -9.88 -17.93
C HIS A 84 7.72 -8.37 -18.20
N ASN A 85 6.68 -7.55 -18.09
CA ASN A 85 6.78 -6.10 -18.31
C ASN A 85 7.20 -5.32 -17.06
N LEU A 86 7.11 -5.94 -15.87
CA LEU A 86 7.34 -5.28 -14.60
C LEU A 86 8.83 -4.91 -14.46
N LYS A 87 9.09 -3.63 -14.16
CA LYS A 87 10.45 -3.08 -14.02
C LYS A 87 10.70 -2.46 -12.64
N LEU A 88 9.64 -1.97 -11.99
CA LEU A 88 9.72 -1.29 -10.69
C LEU A 88 8.56 -1.69 -9.79
N LEU A 89 8.91 -2.07 -8.57
CA LEU A 89 8.00 -2.35 -7.47
C LEU A 89 8.24 -1.31 -6.36
N LEU A 90 7.27 -0.43 -6.15
CA LEU A 90 7.25 0.55 -5.08
C LEU A 90 6.52 -0.06 -3.87
N ALA A 91 7.22 -0.13 -2.74
CA ALA A 91 6.68 -0.61 -1.49
C ALA A 91 6.58 0.54 -0.49
N THR A 92 5.40 0.77 0.06
CA THR A 92 5.18 1.81 1.08
C THR A 92 5.66 1.44 2.48
N ASN A 93 6.38 0.32 2.62
CA ASN A 93 6.96 -0.13 3.89
C ASN A 93 8.32 -0.82 3.66
N THR A 94 9.03 -1.11 4.74
CA THR A 94 10.38 -1.72 4.74
C THR A 94 10.41 -3.21 5.00
N GLN A 95 9.26 -3.83 5.22
CA GLN A 95 9.19 -5.24 5.60
C GLN A 95 8.69 -6.07 4.42
N PHE A 96 9.64 -6.67 3.71
CA PHE A 96 9.45 -7.33 2.42
C PHE A 96 9.22 -8.85 2.51
N GLU A 97 8.75 -9.38 3.64
CA GLU A 97 8.51 -10.84 3.80
C GLU A 97 7.55 -11.42 2.74
N MET A 98 6.71 -10.57 2.17
CA MET A 98 5.75 -10.94 1.12
C MET A 98 6.36 -10.96 -0.29
N PHE A 99 7.60 -10.47 -0.46
CA PHE A 99 8.24 -10.32 -1.77
C PHE A 99 9.44 -11.26 -1.89
N ASP A 100 9.48 -12.02 -2.98
CA ASP A 100 10.68 -12.76 -3.36
C ASP A 100 11.71 -11.81 -3.98
N LEU A 101 12.50 -11.16 -3.12
CA LEU A 101 13.54 -10.22 -3.53
C LEU A 101 14.64 -10.86 -4.38
N ALA A 102 14.89 -12.18 -4.20
CA ALA A 102 15.88 -12.90 -4.99
C ALA A 102 15.40 -13.05 -6.44
N SER A 103 14.16 -13.50 -6.64
CA SER A 103 13.55 -13.54 -7.98
C SER A 103 13.42 -12.16 -8.59
N ALA A 104 13.02 -11.14 -7.83
CA ALA A 104 12.95 -9.77 -8.32
C ALA A 104 14.31 -9.29 -8.86
N ARG A 105 15.39 -9.53 -8.11
CA ARG A 105 16.76 -9.18 -8.53
C ARG A 105 17.20 -9.95 -9.77
N GLN A 106 16.91 -11.25 -9.84
CA GLN A 106 17.23 -12.09 -11.01
C GLN A 106 16.52 -11.59 -12.28
N LEU A 107 15.27 -11.15 -12.14
CA LEU A 107 14.45 -10.64 -13.24
C LEU A 107 14.74 -9.17 -13.59
N GLY A 108 15.67 -8.51 -12.87
CA GLY A 108 15.99 -7.10 -13.09
C GLY A 108 14.93 -6.11 -12.58
N ILE A 109 13.99 -6.58 -11.76
CA ILE A 109 12.93 -5.77 -11.16
C ILE A 109 13.53 -5.00 -9.98
N LYS A 110 13.44 -3.67 -10.03
CA LYS A 110 13.88 -2.82 -8.92
C LYS A 110 12.80 -2.75 -7.85
N VAL A 111 13.17 -3.04 -6.61
CA VAL A 111 12.27 -2.87 -5.45
C VAL A 111 12.73 -1.65 -4.66
N VAL A 112 11.82 -0.70 -4.43
CA VAL A 112 12.10 0.54 -3.70
C VAL A 112 11.14 0.64 -2.52
N ALA A 113 11.68 0.68 -1.30
CA ALA A 113 10.91 0.94 -0.09
C ALA A 113 10.79 2.43 0.19
N ALA A 114 9.61 2.84 0.65
CA ALA A 114 9.40 4.06 1.42
C ALA A 114 9.36 3.69 2.91
N PRO A 115 10.43 3.91 3.68
CA PRO A 115 10.40 3.70 5.12
C PRO A 115 9.35 4.61 5.77
N GLY A 116 8.53 4.05 6.65
CA GLY A 116 7.54 4.81 7.40
C GLY A 116 8.22 5.83 8.30
N LEU A 117 7.93 7.11 8.07
CA LEU A 117 8.47 8.23 8.86
C LEU A 117 7.56 8.60 10.05
N GLY A 118 6.54 7.81 10.38
CA GLY A 118 5.55 8.18 11.40
C GLY A 118 4.67 9.38 10.97
N ARG A 119 3.81 9.85 11.88
CA ARG A 119 3.02 11.08 11.63
C ARG A 119 3.93 12.29 11.77
N THR A 120 4.13 13.01 10.68
CA THR A 120 4.86 14.29 10.68
C THR A 120 3.85 15.43 10.56
N ASN A 121 3.69 16.25 11.60
CA ASN A 121 2.88 17.47 11.53
C ASN A 121 3.61 18.62 10.82
N GLN A 122 4.76 18.36 10.19
CA GLN A 122 5.57 19.36 9.50
C GLN A 122 5.71 19.02 8.02
N ALA A 123 5.77 20.06 7.19
CA ALA A 123 6.02 19.92 5.77
C ALA A 123 7.52 19.65 5.53
N GLY A 124 7.83 18.51 4.93
CA GLY A 124 9.19 18.10 4.56
C GLY A 124 9.57 16.71 5.11
N PRO A 125 10.61 16.07 4.56
CA PRO A 125 11.09 14.79 5.05
C PRO A 125 11.80 14.99 6.40
N VAL A 126 11.02 15.04 7.47
CA VAL A 126 11.55 14.81 8.82
C VAL A 126 11.65 13.30 8.97
N CYS A 127 12.86 12.77 9.15
CA CYS A 127 13.06 11.40 9.59
C CYS A 127 13.06 11.41 11.12
N PRO A 128 11.92 11.25 11.81
CA PRO A 128 11.95 11.16 13.24
C PRO A 128 12.80 9.94 13.63
N ASN A 129 13.69 10.15 14.58
CA ASN A 129 14.56 9.09 15.06
C ASN A 129 13.72 8.10 15.85
N ILE A 130 13.35 6.99 15.20
CA ILE A 130 12.61 5.86 15.78
C ILE A 130 13.27 5.31 17.06
N LYS A 131 14.60 5.41 17.18
CA LYS A 131 15.35 4.99 18.37
C LYS A 131 15.26 6.00 19.53
N LYS A 132 14.86 7.25 19.28
CA LYS A 132 14.64 8.29 20.31
C LYS A 132 13.16 8.46 20.68
N GLY A 133 12.30 7.52 20.32
CA GLY A 133 10.91 7.50 20.81
C GLY A 133 10.01 8.55 20.15
N SER A 134 10.04 8.66 18.82
CA SER A 134 9.05 9.47 18.12
C SER A 134 7.65 8.87 18.21
N VAL A 135 6.63 9.73 18.23
CA VAL A 135 5.20 9.37 18.25
C VAL A 135 4.82 8.58 16.99
N HIS A 136 4.98 7.25 17.04
CA HIS A 136 4.59 6.36 15.96
C HIS A 136 3.08 6.08 16.06
N PRO A 137 2.33 6.08 14.94
CA PRO A 137 0.89 5.79 14.97
C PRO A 137 0.54 4.48 15.66
N THR A 138 1.38 3.45 15.50
CA THR A 138 1.20 2.16 16.20
C THR A 138 1.29 2.30 17.72
N THR A 139 2.20 3.11 18.24
CA THR A 139 2.33 3.34 19.69
C THR A 139 1.11 4.07 20.23
N GLN A 140 0.66 5.12 19.53
CA GLN A 140 -0.56 5.84 19.92
C GLN A 140 -1.79 4.92 19.90
N HIS A 141 -1.94 4.11 18.86
CA HIS A 141 -3.04 3.17 18.75
C HIS A 141 -3.00 2.09 19.83
N ALA A 142 -1.82 1.56 20.16
CA ALA A 142 -1.66 0.59 21.26
C ALA A 142 -2.07 1.20 22.61
N CYS A 143 -1.63 2.42 22.92
CA CYS A 143 -2.04 3.12 24.14
C CYS A 143 -3.56 3.38 24.15
N ALA A 144 -4.14 3.80 23.03
CA ALA A 144 -5.57 4.02 22.91
C ALA A 144 -6.37 2.73 23.17
N LEU A 145 -5.92 1.59 22.64
CA LEU A 145 -6.56 0.29 22.88
C LEU A 145 -6.45 -0.15 24.35
N ILE A 146 -5.30 0.04 24.99
CA ILE A 146 -5.11 -0.26 26.42
C ILE A 146 -6.09 0.57 27.27
N LEU A 147 -6.18 1.88 27.00
CA LEU A 147 -7.08 2.77 27.73
C LEU A 147 -8.56 2.44 27.45
N ALA A 148 -8.93 2.17 26.19
CA ALA A 148 -10.28 1.79 25.83
C ALA A 148 -10.72 0.50 26.55
N LEU A 149 -9.82 -0.46 26.71
CA LEU A 149 -10.08 -1.68 27.47
C LEU A 149 -10.17 -1.41 28.98
N ALA A 150 -9.22 -0.66 29.55
CA ALA A 150 -9.18 -0.37 30.98
C ALA A 150 -10.39 0.44 31.47
N LEU A 151 -10.94 1.29 30.61
CA LEU A 151 -12.09 2.14 30.91
C LEU A 151 -13.42 1.55 30.43
N ASN A 152 -13.42 0.33 29.87
CA ASN A 152 -14.61 -0.33 29.32
C ASN A 152 -15.33 0.49 28.22
N ALA A 153 -14.63 1.42 27.57
CA ALA A 153 -15.22 2.43 26.68
C ALA A 153 -15.98 1.81 25.49
N VAL A 154 -15.54 0.64 25.01
CA VAL A 154 -16.18 -0.06 23.88
C VAL A 154 -17.55 -0.64 24.26
N ALA A 155 -17.67 -1.18 25.47
CA ALA A 155 -18.95 -1.73 25.93
C ALA A 155 -19.93 -0.59 26.28
N ASP A 156 -19.43 0.48 26.88
CA ASP A 156 -20.25 1.67 27.20
C ASP A 156 -20.78 2.34 25.91
N ASP A 157 -19.95 2.44 24.85
CA ASP A 157 -20.36 2.94 23.53
C ASP A 157 -21.43 2.04 22.88
N ALA A 158 -21.27 0.71 22.97
CA ALA A 158 -22.26 -0.23 22.46
C ALA A 158 -23.62 -0.10 23.16
N LEU A 159 -23.63 0.07 24.48
CA LEU A 159 -24.86 0.28 25.26
C LEU A 159 -25.56 1.59 24.90
N LEU A 160 -24.80 2.67 24.70
CA LEU A 160 -25.35 3.95 24.26
C LEU A 160 -26.00 3.83 22.88
N ASN A 161 -25.33 3.17 21.93
CA ASN A 161 -25.88 2.96 20.58
C ASN A 161 -27.15 2.09 20.60
N ASP A 162 -27.20 1.03 21.40
CA ASP A 162 -28.40 0.20 21.57
C ASP A 162 -29.57 0.99 22.19
N ALA A 163 -29.29 1.82 23.20
CA ALA A 163 -30.29 2.70 23.80
C ALA A 163 -30.85 3.72 22.79
N LEU A 164 -30.00 4.31 21.95
CA LEU A 164 -30.42 5.24 20.90
C LEU A 164 -31.26 4.56 19.80
N LEU A 165 -30.90 3.35 19.39
CA LEU A 165 -31.66 2.59 18.40
C LEU A 165 -33.07 2.24 18.91
N LYS A 166 -33.20 1.81 20.17
CA LYS A 166 -34.50 1.52 20.80
C LYS A 166 -35.37 2.76 20.96
N ALA A 167 -34.78 3.91 21.22
CA ALA A 167 -35.49 5.19 21.29
C ALA A 167 -36.01 5.66 19.93
N GLY A 168 -35.33 5.32 18.83
CA GLY A 168 -35.72 5.68 17.46
C GLY A 168 -36.75 4.76 16.80
N SER A 169 -36.93 3.52 17.28
CA SER A 169 -37.90 2.55 16.72
C SER A 169 -39.31 2.64 17.34
N GLY A 170 -39.54 3.57 18.26
CA GLY A 170 -40.80 3.73 19.00
C GLY A 170 -41.73 4.84 18.49
N SER A 171 -41.50 5.40 17.30
CA SER A 171 -42.35 6.42 16.67
C SER A 171 -43.13 5.89 15.48
#